data_AF-A0A1A2NTJ0-F1
#
_entry.id   AF-A0A1A2NTJ0-F1
#
_cell.length_a   1.000
_cell.length_b   1.000
_cell.length_c   1.000
_cell.angle_alpha   90.00
_cell.angle_beta   90.00
_cell.angle_gamma   90.00
#
_symmetry.space_group_name_H-M   'P 1'
#
loop_
_entity.id
_entity.type
_entity.pdbx_description
1 polymer ?
#
loop_
_entity_poly.entity_id
_entity_poly.type
_entity_poly.pdbx_seq_one_letter_code
_entity_poly.pdbx_strand_id
1 'polypeptide(L)'
;MNLSAAATRGELARLRAAELQVRREELAAGIAVTAENADVARVRADESRQRAERAHRDAAHRHLDAVTAHLEAAAAHEQAALSAGNGDGDAHLDAAEIHRAHAQLHERAAAAQARAEPADHERTSISNSAPCTPPSLGA
;
A
#
# COMPACT_ATOMS: atom_id res chain seq x y z
N MET A 1 10.14 25.50 11.92
CA MET A 1 8.77 24.95 11.79
C MET A 1 8.89 23.57 11.15
N ASN A 2 8.53 22.50 11.87
CA ASN A 2 8.56 21.14 11.31
C ASN A 2 7.41 20.99 10.30
N LEU A 3 7.74 20.63 9.06
CA LEU A 3 6.75 20.24 8.06
C LEU A 3 6.01 18.99 8.55
N SER A 4 4.69 18.97 8.36
CA SER A 4 3.90 17.77 8.64
C SER A 4 4.39 16.62 7.75
N ALA A 5 4.19 15.37 8.18
CA ALA A 5 4.54 14.21 7.37
C ALA A 5 3.90 14.25 5.97
N ALA A 6 2.69 14.81 5.86
CA ALA A 6 2.02 15.03 4.58
C ALA A 6 2.74 16.08 3.72
N ALA A 7 3.15 17.20 4.32
CA ALA A 7 3.88 18.26 3.62
C ALA A 7 5.26 17.78 3.14
N THR A 8 5.98 16.99 3.93
CA THR A 8 7.26 16.40 3.52
C THR A 8 7.10 15.43 2.35
N ARG A 9 6.03 14.62 2.33
CA ARG A 9 5.71 13.75 1.17
C ARG A 9 5.38 14.56 -0.07
N GLY A 10 4.61 15.63 0.09
CA GLY A 10 4.31 16.56 -0.98
C GLY A 10 5.58 17.15 -1.59
N GLU A 11 6.52 17.59 -0.75
CA GLU A 11 7.78 18.16 -1.21
C GLU A 11 8.65 17.16 -1.98
N LEU A 12 8.80 15.95 -1.45
CA LEU A 12 9.52 14.88 -2.15
C LEU A 12 8.90 14.55 -3.51
N ALA A 13 7.56 14.55 -3.60
CA ALA A 13 6.86 14.33 -4.86
C ALA A 13 7.12 15.46 -5.87
N ARG A 14 7.13 16.72 -5.42
CA ARG A 14 7.47 17.87 -6.28
C ARG A 14 8.89 17.78 -6.82
N LEU A 15 9.87 17.54 -5.94
CA LEU A 15 11.27 17.39 -6.34
C LEU A 15 11.46 16.26 -7.35
N ARG A 16 10.79 15.13 -7.13
CA ARG A 16 10.86 13.99 -8.05
C ARG A 16 10.23 14.30 -9.42
N ALA A 17 9.11 15.01 -9.44
CA ALA A 17 8.47 15.42 -10.68
C ALA A 17 9.38 16.35 -11.50
N ALA A 18 10.06 17.30 -10.84
CA ALA A 18 11.02 18.19 -11.48
C ALA A 18 12.22 17.42 -12.06
N GLU A 19 12.80 16.49 -11.30
CA GLU A 19 13.89 15.63 -11.77
C GLU A 19 13.48 14.79 -12.99
N LEU A 20 12.29 14.18 -12.96
CA LEU A 20 11.77 13.39 -14.08
C LEU A 20 11.51 14.25 -15.32
N GLN A 21 11.07 15.49 -15.15
CA GLN A 21 10.85 16.41 -16.26
C GLN A 21 12.17 16.71 -16.98
N VAL A 22 13.23 17.06 -16.24
CA VAL A 22 14.58 17.27 -16.80
C VAL A 22 15.05 16.03 -17.56
N ARG A 23 14.88 14.84 -17.01
CA ARG A 23 15.29 13.59 -17.68
C ARG A 23 14.53 13.33 -18.97
N ARG A 24 13.24 13.69 -19.04
CA ARG A 24 12.46 13.57 -20.28
C ARG A 24 12.95 14.53 -21.35
N GLU A 25 13.37 15.73 -20.96
CA GLU A 25 13.94 16.73 -21.87
C GLU A 25 15.30 16.28 -22.42
N GLU A 26 16.19 15.76 -21.56
CA GLU A 26 17.47 15.19 -21.99
C GLU A 26 17.28 14.03 -22.99
N LEU A 27 16.36 13.11 -22.70
CA LEU A 27 16.03 12.01 -23.60
C LEU A 27 15.46 12.50 -24.93
N ALA A 28 14.59 13.52 -24.90
CA ALA A 28 14.05 14.15 -26.11
C ALA A 28 15.12 14.87 -26.93
N ALA A 29 16.16 15.40 -26.28
CA ALA A 29 17.34 15.99 -26.92
C ALA A 29 18.33 14.92 -27.45
N GLY A 30 18.04 13.63 -27.29
CA GLY A 30 18.89 12.53 -27.73
C GLY A 30 20.10 12.28 -26.84
N ILE A 31 20.13 12.83 -25.63
CA ILE A 31 21.18 12.54 -24.64
C ILE A 31 21.01 11.10 -24.18
N ALA A 32 22.04 10.29 -24.38
CA ALA A 32 22.01 8.87 -24.06
C ALA A 32 21.94 8.63 -22.54
N VAL A 33 21.22 7.57 -22.15
CA VAL A 33 21.21 7.08 -20.77
C VAL A 33 22.59 6.58 -20.40
N THR A 34 23.15 7.10 -19.30
CA THR A 34 24.44 6.65 -18.75
C THR A 34 24.25 5.49 -17.78
N ALA A 35 25.34 4.77 -17.47
CA ALA A 35 25.34 3.75 -16.42
C ALA A 35 24.95 4.33 -15.05
N GLU A 36 25.39 5.56 -14.76
CA GLU A 36 25.03 6.29 -13.54
C GLU A 36 23.50 6.51 -13.44
N ASN A 37 22.86 6.91 -14.54
CA ASN A 37 21.39 7.07 -14.58
C ASN A 37 20.68 5.74 -14.30
N ALA A 38 21.19 4.64 -14.84
CA ALA A 38 20.64 3.31 -14.62
C ALA A 38 20.82 2.85 -13.15
N ASP A 39 21.97 3.14 -12.54
CA ASP A 39 22.23 2.82 -11.13
C ASP A 39 21.33 3.61 -10.19
N VAL A 40 21.15 4.91 -10.44
CA VAL A 40 20.19 5.74 -9.68
C VAL A 40 18.77 5.21 -9.83
N ALA A 41 18.35 4.87 -11.06
CA ALA A 41 17.02 4.29 -11.29
C ALA A 41 16.82 2.98 -10.52
N ARG A 42 17.83 2.10 -10.48
CA ARG A 42 17.80 0.84 -9.73
C ARG A 42 17.62 1.09 -8.23
N VAL A 43 18.43 1.97 -7.64
CA VAL A 43 18.31 2.34 -6.21
C VAL A 43 16.91 2.88 -5.91
N ARG A 44 16.37 3.76 -6.75
CA ARG A 44 15.02 4.32 -6.56
C ARG A 44 13.92 3.26 -6.68
N ALA A 45 14.07 2.30 -7.58
CA ALA A 45 13.13 1.19 -7.71
C ALA A 45 13.12 0.35 -6.43
N ASP A 46 14.28 0.01 -5.88
CA ASP A 46 14.40 -0.72 -4.62
C ASP A 46 13.82 0.05 -3.42
N GLU A 47 14.11 1.34 -3.31
CA GLU A 47 13.52 2.20 -2.28
C GLU A 47 11.99 2.25 -2.39
N SER A 48 11.46 2.34 -3.62
CA SER A 48 10.02 2.36 -3.87
C SER A 48 9.38 1.03 -3.50
N ARG A 49 10.02 -0.09 -3.86
CA ARG A 49 9.58 -1.43 -3.48
C ARG A 49 9.49 -1.59 -1.98
N GLN A 50 10.56 -1.24 -1.25
CA GLN A 50 10.54 -1.32 0.22
C GLN A 50 9.46 -0.43 0.86
N ARG A 51 9.14 0.73 0.25
CA ARG A 51 8.03 1.57 0.72
C ARG A 51 6.67 0.91 0.48
N ALA A 52 6.48 0.27 -0.67
CA ALA A 52 5.25 -0.45 -0.99
C ALA A 52 5.05 -1.64 -0.04
N GLU A 53 6.09 -2.46 0.19
CA GLU A 53 6.07 -3.59 1.13
C GLU A 53 5.68 -3.14 2.55
N ARG A 54 6.30 -2.06 3.05
CA ARG A 54 5.93 -1.46 4.34
C ARG A 54 4.48 -0.98 4.35
N ALA A 55 4.01 -0.33 3.28
CA ALA A 55 2.63 0.16 3.19
C ALA A 55 1.60 -0.98 3.22
N HIS A 56 1.88 -2.10 2.54
CA HIS A 56 1.02 -3.29 2.58
C HIS A 56 0.97 -3.90 3.98
N ARG A 57 2.11 -4.04 4.66
CA ARG A 57 2.15 -4.53 6.04
C ARG A 57 1.41 -3.60 7.00
N ASP A 58 1.62 -2.30 6.89
CA ASP A 58 0.89 -1.32 7.71
C ASP A 58 -0.62 -1.34 7.43
N ALA A 59 -1.03 -1.53 6.18
CA ALA A 59 -2.44 -1.66 5.82
C ALA A 59 -3.06 -2.94 6.39
N ALA A 60 -2.35 -4.06 6.33
CA ALA A 60 -2.78 -5.32 6.94
C ALA A 60 -2.95 -5.16 8.45
N HIS A 61 -2.00 -4.52 9.15
CA HIS A 61 -2.11 -4.25 10.58
C HIS A 61 -3.33 -3.39 10.92
N ARG A 62 -3.58 -2.31 10.18
CA ARG A 62 -4.78 -1.47 10.41
C ARG A 62 -6.08 -2.23 10.21
N HIS A 63 -6.12 -3.19 9.29
CA HIS A 63 -7.28 -4.07 9.14
C HIS A 63 -7.43 -4.99 10.36
N LEU A 64 -6.36 -5.55 10.90
CA LEU A 64 -6.41 -6.35 12.13
C LEU A 64 -6.83 -5.52 13.35
N ASP A 65 -6.39 -4.28 13.46
CA ASP A 65 -6.86 -3.35 14.51
C ASP A 65 -8.37 -3.12 14.40
N ALA A 66 -8.88 -2.96 13.16
CA ALA A 66 -10.31 -2.82 12.91
C ALA A 66 -11.10 -4.11 13.23
N VAL A 67 -10.53 -5.30 12.99
CA VAL A 67 -11.11 -6.58 13.43
C VAL A 67 -11.32 -6.57 14.94
N THR A 68 -10.27 -6.24 15.70
CA THR A 68 -10.34 -6.17 17.17
C THR A 68 -11.43 -5.22 17.63
N ALA A 69 -11.47 -3.99 17.09
CA ALA A 69 -12.47 -2.99 17.45
C ALA A 69 -13.91 -3.45 17.15
N HIS A 70 -14.13 -4.16 16.04
CA HIS A 70 -15.45 -4.71 15.74
C HIS A 70 -15.84 -5.87 16.65
N LEU A 71 -14.91 -6.76 17.00
CA LEU A 71 -15.20 -7.85 17.93
C LEU A 71 -15.50 -7.34 19.34
N GLU A 72 -14.77 -6.32 19.80
CA GLU A 72 -15.06 -5.64 21.06
C GLU A 72 -16.45 -4.97 21.05
N ALA A 73 -16.80 -4.30 19.95
CA ALA A 73 -18.14 -3.72 19.78
C ALA A 73 -19.25 -4.79 19.78
N ALA A 74 -19.03 -5.92 19.09
CA ALA A 74 -19.96 -7.04 19.10
C ALA A 74 -20.18 -7.59 20.51
N ALA A 75 -19.10 -7.83 21.26
CA ALA A 75 -19.18 -8.31 22.64
C ALA A 75 -19.92 -7.33 23.56
N ALA A 76 -19.70 -6.01 23.39
CA ALA A 76 -20.41 -4.99 24.14
C ALA A 76 -21.93 -5.01 23.86
N HIS A 77 -22.32 -5.20 22.59
CA HIS A 77 -23.71 -5.36 22.21
C HIS A 77 -24.32 -6.65 22.76
N GLU A 78 -23.62 -7.78 22.70
CA GLU A 78 -24.08 -9.05 23.28
C GLU A 78 -24.28 -8.93 24.80
N GLN A 79 -23.38 -8.25 25.51
CA GLN A 79 -23.53 -7.95 26.93
C GLN A 79 -24.74 -7.04 27.22
N ALA A 80 -24.97 -6.04 26.38
CA ALA A 80 -26.14 -5.17 26.50
C ALA A 80 -27.44 -5.95 26.27
N ALA A 81 -27.47 -6.88 25.31
CA ALA A 81 -28.62 -7.74 25.05
C ALA A 81 -28.99 -8.60 26.27
N LEU A 82 -27.99 -9.19 26.94
CA LEU A 82 -28.19 -9.97 28.17
C LEU A 82 -28.73 -9.13 29.33
N SER A 83 -28.43 -7.83 29.34
CA SER A 83 -28.83 -6.90 30.39
C SER A 83 -30.14 -6.16 30.06
N ALA A 84 -30.67 -6.30 28.84
CA ALA A 84 -31.83 -5.57 28.36
C ALA A 84 -33.12 -6.12 28.99
N GLY A 85 -33.58 -5.48 30.07
CA GLY A 85 -34.84 -5.82 30.73
C GLY A 85 -36.09 -5.26 30.04
N ASN A 86 -35.95 -4.57 28.92
CA ASN A 86 -37.01 -3.84 28.20
C ASN A 86 -37.38 -4.45 26.85
N GLY A 87 -36.77 -5.59 26.47
CA GLY A 87 -37.03 -6.24 25.19
C GLY A 87 -36.16 -5.76 24.02
N ASP A 88 -35.23 -4.82 24.23
CA ASP A 88 -34.31 -4.33 23.18
C ASP A 88 -33.15 -5.31 22.87
N GLY A 89 -33.17 -6.51 23.47
CA GLY A 89 -32.10 -7.49 23.32
C GLY A 89 -31.86 -7.90 21.86
N ASP A 90 -32.93 -8.08 21.08
CA ASP A 90 -32.82 -8.50 19.68
C ASP A 90 -32.09 -7.44 18.83
N ALA A 91 -32.36 -6.15 19.04
CA ALA A 91 -31.68 -5.08 18.32
C ALA A 91 -30.17 -5.02 18.64
N HIS A 92 -29.80 -5.35 19.88
CA HIS A 92 -28.40 -5.49 20.26
C HIS A 92 -27.73 -6.72 19.62
N LEU A 93 -28.43 -7.85 19.53
CA LEU A 93 -27.91 -9.05 18.87
C LEU A 93 -27.70 -8.83 17.36
N ASP A 94 -28.65 -8.15 16.69
CA ASP A 94 -28.53 -7.76 15.28
C ASP A 94 -27.30 -6.85 15.06
N ALA A 95 -27.09 -5.87 15.95
CA ALA A 95 -25.92 -4.98 15.89
C ALA A 95 -24.60 -5.76 16.08
N ALA A 96 -24.58 -6.72 17.02
CA ALA A 96 -23.42 -7.57 17.24
C ALA A 96 -23.09 -8.43 16.00
N GLU A 97 -24.10 -8.96 15.32
CA GLU A 97 -23.92 -9.71 14.07
C GLU A 97 -23.31 -8.86 12.96
N ILE A 98 -23.79 -7.62 12.78
CA ILE A 98 -23.22 -6.67 11.81
C ILE A 98 -21.73 -6.42 12.10
N HIS A 99 -21.38 -6.22 13.36
CA HIS A 99 -19.98 -6.03 13.75
C HIS A 99 -19.13 -7.28 13.47
N ARG A 100 -19.62 -8.49 13.77
CA ARG A 100 -18.93 -9.73 13.41
C ARG A 100 -18.76 -9.88 11.90
N ALA A 101 -19.74 -9.48 11.09
CA ALA A 101 -19.64 -9.48 9.64
C ALA A 101 -18.57 -8.50 9.14
N HIS A 102 -18.50 -7.29 9.70
CA HIS A 102 -17.44 -6.32 9.36
C HIS A 102 -16.05 -6.78 9.80
N ALA A 103 -15.93 -7.44 10.96
CA ALA A 103 -14.68 -8.07 11.38
C ALA A 103 -14.19 -9.10 10.33
N GLN A 104 -15.08 -9.96 9.82
CA GLN A 104 -14.71 -10.92 8.76
C GLN A 104 -14.28 -10.23 7.45
N LEU A 105 -14.92 -9.11 7.08
CA LEU A 105 -14.50 -8.34 5.90
C LEU A 105 -13.09 -7.77 6.08
N HIS A 106 -12.79 -7.22 7.26
CA HIS A 106 -11.47 -6.71 7.58
C HIS A 106 -10.40 -7.81 7.64
N GLU A 107 -10.73 -9.00 8.15
CA GLU A 107 -9.81 -10.13 8.17
C GLU A 107 -9.46 -10.60 6.75
N ARG A 108 -10.46 -10.69 5.85
CA ARG A 108 -10.23 -10.98 4.42
C ARG A 108 -9.37 -9.90 3.75
N ALA A 109 -9.61 -8.63 4.08
CA ALA A 109 -8.81 -7.52 3.55
C ALA A 109 -7.36 -7.56 4.06
N ALA A 110 -7.14 -7.87 5.34
CA ALA A 110 -5.80 -8.07 5.90
C ALA A 110 -5.06 -9.21 5.19
N ALA A 111 -5.73 -10.34 4.97
CA ALA A 111 -5.17 -11.48 4.24
C ALA A 111 -4.83 -11.12 2.78
N ALA A 112 -5.65 -10.30 2.13
CA ALA A 112 -5.37 -9.81 0.78
C ALA A 112 -4.15 -8.88 0.74
N GLN A 113 -4.02 -7.96 1.71
CA GLN A 113 -2.85 -7.07 1.82
C GLN A 113 -1.55 -7.84 2.07
N ALA A 114 -1.59 -8.88 2.92
CA ALA A 114 -0.44 -9.75 3.15
C ALA A 114 -0.03 -10.57 1.91
N ARG A 115 -1.00 -10.94 1.05
CA ARG A 115 -0.73 -11.64 -0.22
C ARG A 115 -0.29 -10.72 -1.36
N ALA A 116 -0.57 -9.43 -1.28
CA ALA A 116 -0.09 -8.45 -2.26
C ALA A 116 1.42 -8.19 -2.14
N GLU A 117 1.99 -8.34 -0.94
CA GLU A 117 3.44 -8.22 -0.68
C GLU A 117 4.30 -9.13 -1.62
N PRO A 118 3.97 -10.42 -1.82
CA PRO A 118 4.68 -11.26 -2.79
C PRO A 118 4.24 -11.11 -4.26
N ALA A 119 3.04 -10.64 -4.59
CA ALA A 119 2.61 -10.51 -5.99
C ALA A 119 3.30 -9.34 -6.71
N ASP A 120 3.57 -8.24 -5.99
CA ASP A 120 4.40 -7.14 -6.48
C ASP A 120 5.87 -7.56 -6.68
N HIS A 121 6.33 -8.57 -5.93
CA HIS A 121 7.66 -9.16 -6.09
C HIS A 121 7.89 -9.75 -7.49
N GLU A 122 6.92 -10.50 -8.02
CA GLU A 122 7.00 -11.13 -9.36
C GLU A 122 6.84 -10.12 -10.50
N ARG A 123 5.95 -9.13 -10.33
CA ARG A 123 5.70 -8.12 -11.38
C ARG A 123 6.90 -7.22 -11.64
N THR A 124 7.68 -6.93 -10.59
CA THR A 124 8.85 -6.04 -10.69
C THR A 124 10.09 -6.77 -11.19
N SER A 125 10.26 -8.06 -10.87
CA SER A 125 11.42 -8.85 -11.29
C SER A 125 11.44 -9.15 -12.80
N ILE A 126 10.28 -9.37 -13.40
CA ILE A 126 10.12 -9.58 -14.84
C ILE A 126 10.56 -8.32 -15.62
N SER A 127 10.25 -7.12 -15.10
CA SER A 127 10.63 -5.86 -15.75
C SER A 127 12.13 -5.56 -15.68
N ASN A 128 12.85 -6.13 -14.72
CA ASN A 128 14.30 -5.92 -14.54
C ASN A 128 15.17 -6.88 -15.36
N SER A 129 14.56 -7.90 -15.97
CA SER A 129 15.27 -9.02 -16.62
C SER A 129 15.28 -8.93 -18.14
N ALA A 130 14.71 -7.88 -18.75
CA ALA A 130 14.72 -7.71 -20.19
C ALA A 130 16.15 -7.36 -20.68
N PRO A 131 16.80 -8.24 -21.49
CA PRO A 131 18.12 -7.93 -22.04
C PRO A 131 17.99 -6.80 -23.06
N CYS A 132 18.65 -5.68 -22.77
CA CYS A 132 18.81 -4.57 -23.69
C CYS A 132 19.68 -5.04 -24.86
N THR A 133 19.07 -5.54 -25.93
CA THR A 133 19.77 -5.95 -27.15
C THR A 133 20.00 -4.67 -27.97
N PRO A 134 21.25 -4.20 -28.16
CA PRO A 134 21.47 -3.01 -28.96
C PRO A 134 21.11 -3.29 -30.44
N PRO A 135 20.53 -2.32 -31.17
CA PRO A 135 20.26 -2.49 -32.58
C PRO A 135 21.59 -2.64 -33.33
N SER A 136 21.74 -3.75 -34.05
CA SER A 136 22.82 -3.98 -35.00
C SER A 136 22.78 -2.90 -36.08
N LEU A 137 23.81 -2.05 -36.12
CA LEU A 137 24.05 -1.14 -37.24
C LEU A 137 24.48 -1.99 -38.44
N GLY A 138 23.54 -2.22 -39.35
CA GLY A 138 23.80 -2.81 -40.66
C GLY A 138 24.62 -1.85 -41.53
N ALA A 139 25.64 -2.41 -42.17
CA ALA A 139 26.58 -1.78 -43.08
C ALA A 139 25.97 -1.38 -44.43
#